data_AF-A0A293NKJ5-F1
#
_entry.id   AF-A0A293NKJ5-F1
#
_cell.length_a   1.000
_cell.length_b   1.000
_cell.length_c   1.000
_cell.angle_alpha   90.00
_cell.angle_beta   90.00
_cell.angle_gamma   90.00
#
_symmetry.space_group_name_H-M   'P 1'
#
loop_
_entity.id
_entity.type
_entity.pdbx_description
1 polymer ?
#
loop_
_entity_poly.entity_id
_entity_poly.type
_entity_poly.pdbx_seq_one_letter_code
_entity_poly.pdbx_strand_id
1 'polypeptide(L)'
;MVRNSVEPEDSAIRFLFLLMLRLLPFITLILLGIGCAFYFVMPREGSNVSKNKDSGPNIPRISANRNASWVGEIGPTASTELLSSIEKNLTTIPTAEAVVEIEEFLKGGEDRTTGLNLRIAKDGRLAGWPTLRVFLLDLLLKLNPGEASRISREILSAYTSADEWAIALRNVAKGEDSVENREYLRKQTEALITNAEWQQNPSVGFLNAFDVLVYVESTESLPLLSGLVQRKDRNDLAHAAFLTLDRLVQRQPLKMLSLLKDDLALQQSRPEMTAQQFARADLRDVLQQDVVKEWLIDSSRTSTELENFAAIYPNNNRLVSNNLLTFDAQTLGTELRKHDREVLEVIRRWQLDPSLEIRSEYLKTMEKRISHFINNAD
;
A
#
# COMPACT_ATOMS: atom_id res chain seq x y z
N MET A 1 21.64 -31.65 -54.39
CA MET A 1 21.54 -30.33 -53.73
C MET A 1 20.18 -30.24 -53.07
N VAL A 2 20.10 -30.54 -51.77
CA VAL A 2 18.88 -30.48 -50.97
C VAL A 2 19.11 -29.42 -49.90
N ARG A 3 18.35 -28.33 -49.93
CA ARG A 3 18.34 -27.27 -48.91
C ARG A 3 17.24 -27.62 -47.91
N ASN A 4 17.63 -27.89 -46.65
CA ASN A 4 16.71 -28.00 -45.53
C ASN A 4 16.37 -26.60 -45.02
N SER A 5 15.07 -26.28 -45.00
CA SER A 5 14.49 -25.13 -44.31
C SER A 5 14.35 -25.44 -42.82
N VAL A 6 14.91 -24.57 -41.97
CA VAL A 6 14.71 -24.59 -40.52
C VAL A 6 13.55 -23.65 -40.20
N GLU A 7 12.52 -24.16 -39.54
CA GLU A 7 11.31 -23.43 -39.15
C GLU A 7 11.56 -22.46 -37.96
N PRO A 8 10.80 -21.35 -37.83
CA PRO A 8 11.06 -20.29 -36.85
C PRO A 8 10.36 -20.46 -35.49
N GLU A 9 9.55 -21.51 -35.28
CA GLU A 9 8.77 -21.67 -34.04
C GLU A 9 9.62 -22.01 -32.80
N ASP A 10 10.83 -22.52 -32.99
CA ASP A 10 11.68 -23.02 -31.90
C ASP A 10 12.35 -21.88 -31.08
N SER A 11 12.31 -20.63 -31.58
CA SER A 11 12.93 -19.46 -30.91
C SER A 11 12.06 -18.88 -29.79
N ALA A 12 10.74 -18.90 -29.93
CA ALA A 12 9.83 -18.28 -28.95
C ALA A 12 9.71 -19.14 -27.68
N ILE A 13 9.68 -20.46 -27.85
CA ILE A 13 9.62 -21.43 -26.74
C ILE A 13 10.92 -21.39 -25.94
N ARG A 14 12.08 -21.27 -26.61
CA ARG A 14 13.39 -21.12 -25.93
C ARG A 14 13.48 -19.82 -25.13
N PHE A 15 12.89 -18.73 -25.62
CA PHE A 15 12.87 -17.45 -24.89
C PHE A 15 12.00 -17.51 -23.62
N LEU A 16 10.81 -18.09 -23.71
CA LEU A 16 9.92 -18.30 -22.55
C LEU A 16 10.54 -19.26 -21.51
N PHE A 17 11.22 -20.30 -21.96
CA PHE A 17 11.91 -21.25 -21.08
C PHE A 17 13.08 -20.58 -20.34
N LEU A 18 13.87 -19.75 -21.02
CA LEU A 18 14.98 -18.98 -20.41
C LEU A 18 14.49 -17.91 -19.44
N LEU A 19 13.31 -17.30 -19.69
CA LEU A 19 12.70 -16.33 -18.78
C LEU A 19 12.20 -17.00 -17.48
N MET A 20 11.57 -18.18 -17.57
CA MET A 20 11.15 -18.94 -16.38
C MET A 20 12.34 -19.47 -15.57
N LEU A 21 13.42 -19.90 -16.23
CA LEU A 21 14.63 -20.38 -15.54
C LEU A 21 15.33 -19.28 -14.72
N ARG A 22 15.21 -18.00 -15.13
CA ARG A 22 15.76 -16.84 -14.41
C ARG A 22 14.90 -16.39 -13.22
N LEU A 23 13.61 -16.70 -13.19
CA LEU A 23 12.70 -16.36 -12.09
C LEU A 23 12.67 -17.42 -10.98
N LEU A 24 13.05 -18.67 -11.28
CA LEU A 24 13.07 -19.79 -10.33
C LEU A 24 13.91 -19.55 -9.05
N PRO A 25 15.13 -18.96 -9.10
CA PRO A 25 15.91 -18.71 -7.87
C PRO A 25 15.33 -17.57 -7.00
N PHE A 26 14.48 -16.69 -7.55
CA PHE A 26 13.80 -15.65 -6.77
C PHE A 26 12.65 -16.22 -5.93
N ILE A 27 11.96 -17.24 -6.44
CA ILE A 27 10.84 -17.90 -5.75
C ILE A 27 11.35 -18.80 -4.60
N THR A 28 12.51 -19.46 -4.78
CA THR A 28 13.09 -20.32 -3.74
C THR A 28 13.73 -19.53 -2.57
N LEU A 29 14.23 -18.32 -2.80
CA LEU A 29 14.78 -17.47 -1.74
C LEU A 29 13.71 -16.89 -0.80
N ILE A 30 12.50 -16.63 -1.32
CA ILE A 30 11.35 -16.15 -0.53
C ILE A 30 10.84 -17.26 0.40
N LEU A 31 10.88 -18.52 -0.02
CA LEU A 31 10.41 -19.64 0.79
C LEU A 31 11.40 -20.07 1.88
N LEU A 32 12.70 -19.79 1.73
CA LEU A 32 13.73 -20.13 2.72
C LEU A 32 13.95 -19.04 3.79
N GLY A 33 13.62 -17.77 3.49
CA GLY A 33 13.78 -16.65 4.44
C GLY A 33 12.80 -16.66 5.62
N ILE A 34 11.71 -17.43 5.54
CA ILE A 34 10.67 -17.51 6.59
C ILE A 34 11.08 -18.50 7.71
N GLY A 35 12.09 -19.35 7.49
CA GLY A 35 12.42 -20.47 8.39
C GLY A 35 13.40 -20.19 9.54
N CYS A 36 14.08 -19.04 9.60
CA CYS A 36 15.23 -18.86 10.51
C CYS A 36 15.11 -17.76 11.57
N ALA A 37 13.96 -17.09 11.73
CA ALA A 37 13.81 -15.97 12.67
C ALA A 37 13.16 -16.32 14.02
N PHE A 38 13.18 -17.59 14.44
CA PHE A 38 12.68 -18.00 15.77
C PHE A 38 13.74 -18.79 16.51
N TYR A 39 14.69 -18.11 17.16
CA TYR A 39 15.36 -18.59 18.39
C TYR A 39 16.17 -17.42 18.94
N PHE A 40 15.66 -16.78 20.01
CA PHE A 40 16.37 -16.10 21.11
C PHE A 40 15.53 -14.94 21.67
N VAL A 41 14.72 -15.23 22.69
CA VAL A 41 14.23 -14.23 23.64
C VAL A 41 14.49 -14.76 25.06
N MET A 42 15.40 -14.10 25.77
CA MET A 42 15.56 -14.23 27.23
C MET A 42 14.74 -13.13 27.93
N PRO A 43 14.18 -13.38 29.12
CA PRO A 43 13.45 -12.38 29.88
C PRO A 43 14.41 -11.51 30.72
N ARG A 44 14.10 -10.21 30.82
CA ARG A 44 14.80 -9.25 31.67
C ARG A 44 13.91 -8.85 32.85
N GLU A 45 14.37 -9.18 34.06
CA GLU A 45 13.81 -8.75 35.34
C GLU A 45 14.14 -7.27 35.64
N GLY A 46 13.19 -6.56 36.24
CA GLY A 46 13.35 -5.21 36.81
C GLY A 46 12.02 -4.76 37.44
N SER A 47 11.80 -4.99 38.74
CA SER A 47 12.11 -4.13 39.89
C SER A 47 11.00 -3.12 40.25
N ASN A 48 10.40 -3.37 41.42
CA ASN A 48 9.41 -2.55 42.11
C ASN A 48 9.93 -1.14 42.48
N VAL A 49 9.07 -0.13 42.31
CA VAL A 49 9.09 1.09 43.14
C VAL A 49 7.64 1.50 43.46
N SER A 50 7.39 1.73 44.75
CA SER A 50 6.09 2.15 45.31
C SER A 50 6.13 3.58 45.83
N LYS A 51 4.92 4.16 45.98
CA LYS A 51 4.51 5.40 46.71
C LYS A 51 4.60 6.68 45.86
N ASN A 52 3.64 7.61 45.91
CA ASN A 52 2.81 8.00 47.04
C ASN A 52 1.48 8.67 46.62
N LYS A 53 0.53 8.71 47.57
CA LYS A 53 -0.79 9.34 47.54
C LYS A 53 -0.70 10.88 47.50
N ASP A 54 -1.66 11.51 46.82
CA ASP A 54 -2.25 12.78 47.27
C ASP A 54 -3.71 12.90 46.84
N SER A 55 -4.53 13.46 47.74
CA SER A 55 -5.99 13.53 47.70
C SER A 55 -6.47 14.96 47.48
N GLY A 56 -7.32 15.16 46.46
CA GLY A 56 -8.07 16.38 46.14
C GLY A 56 -9.46 16.05 45.57
N PRO A 57 -10.39 17.01 45.47
CA PRO A 57 -11.79 16.84 45.89
C PRO A 57 -12.72 16.10 44.90
N ASN A 58 -13.74 15.49 45.51
CA ASN A 58 -14.79 14.63 44.97
C ASN A 58 -15.62 15.30 43.85
N ILE A 59 -15.36 14.90 42.60
CA ILE A 59 -16.35 14.89 41.51
C ILE A 59 -16.96 13.47 41.53
N PRO A 60 -18.28 13.27 41.29
CA PRO A 60 -18.87 11.93 41.31
C PRO A 60 -18.22 11.05 40.24
N ARG A 61 -17.22 10.25 40.66
CA ARG A 61 -16.66 9.15 39.89
C ARG A 61 -17.77 8.12 39.74
N ILE A 62 -18.34 8.05 38.54
CA ILE A 62 -18.96 6.80 38.07
C ILE A 62 -17.91 5.71 38.31
N SER A 63 -18.32 4.70 39.06
CA SER A 63 -17.47 3.69 39.70
C SER A 63 -16.41 3.09 38.76
N ALA A 64 -15.14 3.44 38.98
CA ALA A 64 -13.95 2.94 38.28
C ALA A 64 -13.57 1.50 38.71
N ASN A 65 -14.53 0.59 38.77
CA ASN A 65 -14.27 -0.80 39.17
C ASN A 65 -15.17 -1.82 38.46
N ARG A 66 -15.46 -1.60 37.16
CA ARG A 66 -15.78 -2.69 36.26
C ARG A 66 -14.48 -3.11 35.60
N ASN A 67 -13.74 -4.03 36.22
CA ASN A 67 -12.82 -4.84 35.42
C ASN A 67 -13.67 -5.47 34.33
N ALA A 68 -13.46 -5.06 33.08
CA ALA A 68 -14.17 -5.58 31.92
C ALA A 68 -14.21 -7.10 32.04
N SER A 69 -15.38 -7.66 32.37
CA SER A 69 -15.49 -9.05 32.84
C SER A 69 -15.07 -10.04 31.74
N TRP A 70 -15.10 -9.59 30.49
CA TRP A 70 -14.64 -10.32 29.31
C TRP A 70 -13.10 -10.36 29.16
N VAL A 71 -12.33 -9.53 29.86
CA VAL A 71 -10.84 -9.52 29.81
C VAL A 71 -10.23 -10.69 30.59
N GLY A 72 -10.91 -11.14 31.66
CA GLY A 72 -10.46 -12.23 32.51
C GLY A 72 -10.44 -13.60 31.83
N GLU A 73 -11.19 -13.77 30.73
CA GLU A 73 -11.31 -15.02 29.98
C GLU A 73 -10.20 -15.21 28.93
N ILE A 74 -9.33 -14.21 28.76
CA ILE A 74 -8.34 -14.18 27.68
C ILE A 74 -7.05 -14.85 28.15
N GLY A 75 -6.86 -16.13 27.84
CA GLY A 75 -5.57 -16.80 27.99
C GLY A 75 -4.44 -16.14 27.18
N PRO A 76 -3.19 -16.61 27.27
CA PRO A 76 -2.04 -16.01 26.58
C PRO A 76 -2.13 -16.03 25.04
N THR A 77 -3.05 -16.82 24.46
CA THR A 77 -3.38 -16.84 23.02
C THR A 77 -4.89 -16.73 22.85
N ALA A 78 -5.37 -15.63 22.27
CA ALA A 78 -6.79 -15.46 21.97
C ALA A 78 -7.18 -16.17 20.66
N SER A 79 -8.02 -17.22 20.74
CA SER A 79 -8.52 -17.89 19.53
C SER A 79 -9.57 -17.05 18.80
N THR A 80 -9.83 -17.37 17.53
CA THR A 80 -10.91 -16.74 16.73
C THR A 80 -12.28 -16.88 17.40
N GLU A 81 -12.55 -17.98 18.11
CA GLU A 81 -13.79 -18.17 18.87
C GLU A 81 -13.90 -17.20 20.05
N LEU A 82 -12.77 -16.91 20.72
CA LEU A 82 -12.74 -15.95 21.81
C LEU A 82 -12.99 -14.53 21.32
N LEU A 83 -12.34 -14.10 20.25
CA LEU A 83 -12.59 -12.78 19.64
C LEU A 83 -14.06 -12.64 19.21
N SER A 84 -14.63 -13.68 18.62
CA SER A 84 -16.06 -13.71 18.24
C SER A 84 -16.98 -13.61 19.46
N SER A 85 -16.59 -14.21 20.59
CA SER A 85 -17.34 -14.14 21.85
C SER A 85 -17.26 -12.73 22.46
N ILE A 86 -16.10 -12.09 22.42
CA ILE A 86 -15.92 -10.70 22.86
C ILE A 86 -16.79 -9.76 22.00
N GLU A 87 -16.73 -9.88 20.67
CA GLU A 87 -17.60 -9.09 19.78
C GLU A 87 -19.08 -9.30 20.11
N LYS A 88 -19.51 -10.54 20.30
CA LYS A 88 -20.88 -10.86 20.66
C LYS A 88 -21.28 -10.23 21.99
N ASN A 89 -20.42 -10.28 23.00
CA ASN A 89 -20.70 -9.71 24.31
C ASN A 89 -20.77 -8.17 24.27
N LEU A 90 -19.88 -7.52 23.52
CA LEU A 90 -19.89 -6.06 23.38
C LEU A 90 -21.05 -5.56 22.50
N THR A 91 -21.57 -6.38 21.58
CA THR A 91 -22.72 -6.03 20.73
C THR A 91 -24.07 -6.30 21.38
N THR A 92 -24.14 -6.99 22.53
CA THR A 92 -25.39 -7.22 23.27
C THR A 92 -25.72 -6.13 24.30
N ILE A 93 -24.73 -5.34 24.69
CA ILE A 93 -24.91 -4.16 25.57
C ILE A 93 -25.14 -2.88 24.74
N PRO A 94 -25.68 -1.79 25.32
CA PRO A 94 -25.85 -0.53 24.60
C PRO A 94 -24.52 -0.01 24.01
N THR A 95 -24.56 0.49 22.77
CA THR A 95 -23.35 0.93 22.04
C THR A 95 -22.50 1.93 22.83
N ALA A 96 -23.11 2.87 23.54
CA ALA A 96 -22.38 3.84 24.36
C ALA A 96 -21.62 3.15 25.51
N GLU A 97 -22.20 2.12 26.13
CA GLU A 97 -21.53 1.34 27.18
C GLU A 97 -20.38 0.50 26.59
N ALA A 98 -20.60 -0.14 25.44
CA ALA A 98 -19.55 -0.89 24.74
C ALA A 98 -18.36 -0.01 24.35
N VAL A 99 -18.61 1.20 23.83
CA VAL A 99 -17.56 2.16 23.49
C VAL A 99 -16.75 2.54 24.73
N VAL A 100 -17.41 2.83 25.85
CA VAL A 100 -16.74 3.17 27.11
C VAL A 100 -15.88 2.00 27.61
N GLU A 101 -16.39 0.77 27.60
CA GLU A 101 -15.60 -0.40 28.01
C GLU A 101 -14.36 -0.62 27.14
N ILE A 102 -14.50 -0.46 25.82
CA ILE A 102 -13.35 -0.58 24.92
C ILE A 102 -12.36 0.56 25.14
N GLU A 103 -12.82 1.80 25.29
CA GLU A 103 -11.97 2.96 25.53
C GLU A 103 -11.19 2.82 26.84
N GLU A 104 -11.84 2.38 27.92
CA GLU A 104 -11.19 2.13 29.21
C GLU A 104 -10.10 1.05 29.08
N PHE A 105 -10.37 -0.05 28.37
CA PHE A 105 -9.38 -1.06 28.08
C PHE A 105 -8.19 -0.49 27.29
N LEU A 106 -8.46 0.27 26.22
CA LEU A 106 -7.41 0.86 25.39
C LEU A 106 -6.54 1.87 26.16
N LYS A 107 -7.13 2.63 27.10
CA LYS A 107 -6.40 3.56 27.99
C LYS A 107 -5.56 2.84 29.04
N GLY A 108 -5.91 1.62 29.42
CA GLY A 108 -5.14 0.81 30.38
C GLY A 108 -3.75 0.40 29.86
N GLY A 109 -3.52 0.47 28.54
CA GLY A 109 -2.23 0.15 27.92
C GLY A 109 -1.89 -1.35 27.87
N GLU A 110 -2.69 -2.21 28.50
CA GLU A 110 -2.55 -3.66 28.36
C GLU A 110 -2.85 -4.11 26.92
N ASP A 111 -2.08 -5.08 26.43
CA ASP A 111 -2.34 -5.77 25.17
C ASP A 111 -2.12 -7.28 25.31
N ARG A 112 -2.77 -8.06 24.45
CA ARG A 112 -2.67 -9.52 24.40
C ARG A 112 -2.55 -9.99 22.96
N THR A 113 -1.59 -10.86 22.70
CA THR A 113 -1.43 -11.50 21.39
C THR A 113 -2.56 -12.49 21.12
N THR A 114 -3.07 -12.49 19.89
CA THR A 114 -4.09 -13.47 19.47
C THR A 114 -3.47 -14.70 18.80
N GLY A 115 -2.21 -14.60 18.36
CA GLY A 115 -1.58 -15.63 17.52
C GLY A 115 -2.06 -15.60 16.06
N LEU A 116 -2.90 -14.63 15.67
CA LEU A 116 -3.28 -14.37 14.29
C LEU A 116 -2.30 -13.39 13.64
N ASN A 117 -2.23 -13.41 12.31
CA ASN A 117 -1.55 -12.36 11.55
C ASN A 117 -2.54 -11.26 11.19
N LEU A 118 -2.06 -10.01 11.12
CA LEU A 118 -2.86 -8.94 10.53
C LEU A 118 -3.16 -9.29 9.07
N ARG A 119 -4.43 -9.28 8.70
CA ARG A 119 -4.87 -9.60 7.34
C ARG A 119 -6.00 -8.67 6.92
N ILE A 120 -5.88 -8.10 5.73
CA ILE A 120 -6.91 -7.24 5.14
C ILE A 120 -7.67 -8.06 4.10
N ALA A 121 -8.99 -8.03 4.16
CA ALA A 121 -9.88 -8.69 3.22
C ALA A 121 -10.15 -7.79 1.99
N LYS A 122 -10.78 -8.36 0.97
CA LYS A 122 -11.06 -7.65 -0.31
C LYS A 122 -11.93 -6.41 -0.15
N ASP A 123 -12.72 -6.31 0.91
CA ASP A 123 -13.60 -5.19 1.24
C ASP A 123 -12.96 -4.19 2.22
N GLY A 124 -11.65 -4.30 2.48
CA GLY A 124 -10.91 -3.42 3.39
C GLY A 124 -11.31 -3.57 4.85
N ARG A 125 -12.00 -4.67 5.19
CA ARG A 125 -12.16 -5.13 6.57
C ARG A 125 -10.96 -5.95 7.00
N LEU A 126 -10.72 -6.02 8.30
CA LEU A 126 -9.72 -6.94 8.82
C LEU A 126 -10.31 -8.34 8.88
N ALA A 127 -9.46 -9.32 8.55
CA ALA A 127 -9.75 -10.75 8.56
C ALA A 127 -8.77 -11.52 9.47
N GLY A 128 -8.04 -10.78 10.31
CA GLY A 128 -7.05 -11.26 11.26
C GLY A 128 -6.47 -10.07 12.03
N TRP A 129 -6.35 -10.21 13.35
CA TRP A 129 -5.93 -9.15 14.27
C TRP A 129 -4.81 -9.69 15.15
N PRO A 130 -3.57 -9.18 15.06
CA PRO A 130 -2.42 -9.75 15.78
C PRO A 130 -2.53 -9.57 17.29
N THR A 131 -3.23 -8.55 17.73
CA THR A 131 -3.44 -8.25 19.14
C THR A 131 -4.90 -7.90 19.45
N LEU A 132 -5.26 -8.00 20.72
CA LEU A 132 -6.58 -7.64 21.21
C LEU A 132 -6.87 -6.16 21.00
N ARG A 133 -5.88 -5.27 21.20
CA ARG A 133 -6.06 -3.83 20.94
C ARG A 133 -6.41 -3.56 19.48
N VAL A 134 -5.72 -4.21 18.53
CA VAL A 134 -6.02 -4.10 17.10
C VAL A 134 -7.43 -4.59 16.75
N PHE A 135 -7.86 -5.70 17.38
CA PHE A 135 -9.23 -6.20 17.25
C PHE A 135 -10.28 -5.19 17.77
N LEU A 136 -10.05 -4.66 18.97
CA LEU A 136 -10.98 -3.72 19.59
C LEU A 136 -11.07 -2.39 18.82
N LEU A 137 -9.97 -1.93 18.21
CA LEU A 137 -9.99 -0.76 17.34
C LEU A 137 -10.82 -0.97 16.07
N ASP A 138 -10.73 -2.15 15.45
CA ASP A 138 -11.57 -2.48 14.29
C ASP A 138 -13.05 -2.63 14.69
N LEU A 139 -13.31 -3.22 15.86
CA LEU A 139 -14.67 -3.33 16.41
C LEU A 139 -15.26 -1.95 16.75
N LEU A 140 -14.48 -1.03 17.32
CA LEU A 140 -14.93 0.34 17.59
C LEU A 140 -15.47 1.01 16.34
N LEU A 141 -14.78 0.88 15.21
CA LEU A 141 -15.22 1.46 13.94
C LEU A 141 -16.58 0.88 13.50
N LYS A 142 -16.83 -0.41 13.74
CA LYS A 142 -18.11 -1.06 13.46
C LYS A 142 -19.23 -0.56 14.39
N LEU A 143 -18.91 -0.32 15.66
CA LEU A 143 -19.89 0.09 16.68
C LEU A 143 -20.27 1.57 16.56
N ASN A 144 -19.27 2.44 16.47
CA ASN A 144 -19.46 3.89 16.43
C ASN A 144 -18.27 4.57 15.72
N PRO A 145 -18.38 4.90 14.42
CA PRO A 145 -17.29 5.50 13.65
C PRO A 145 -16.77 6.83 14.23
N GLY A 146 -17.66 7.68 14.76
CA GLY A 146 -17.26 8.96 15.32
C GLY A 146 -16.40 8.81 16.57
N GLU A 147 -16.82 7.96 17.51
CA GLU A 147 -16.02 7.64 18.70
C GLU A 147 -14.75 6.88 18.35
N ALA A 148 -14.80 5.97 17.37
CA ALA A 148 -13.62 5.27 16.88
C ALA A 148 -12.57 6.26 16.36
N SER A 149 -12.97 7.29 15.62
CA SER A 149 -12.06 8.34 15.16
C SER A 149 -11.48 9.14 16.32
N ARG A 150 -12.31 9.63 17.25
CA ARG A 150 -11.86 10.39 18.42
C ARG A 150 -10.81 9.62 19.23
N ILE A 151 -11.12 8.36 19.59
CA ILE A 151 -10.20 7.48 20.33
C ILE A 151 -8.92 7.21 19.51
N SER A 152 -9.05 7.04 18.20
CA SER A 152 -7.90 6.82 17.32
C SER A 152 -6.98 8.03 17.24
N ARG A 153 -7.50 9.27 17.33
CA ARG A 153 -6.66 10.47 17.45
C ARG A 153 -5.86 10.49 18.75
N GLU A 154 -6.44 10.04 19.86
CA GLU A 154 -5.72 9.89 21.13
C GLU A 154 -4.58 8.88 20.97
N ILE A 155 -4.83 7.75 20.31
CA ILE A 155 -3.79 6.74 20.03
C ILE A 155 -2.69 7.29 19.11
N LEU A 156 -3.03 8.03 18.06
CA LEU A 156 -2.04 8.66 17.16
C LEU A 156 -1.23 9.77 17.84
N SER A 157 -1.69 10.29 18.98
CA SER A 157 -0.90 11.19 19.82
C SER A 157 0.09 10.45 20.74
N ALA A 158 -0.07 9.13 20.87
CA ALA A 158 0.78 8.26 21.66
C ALA A 158 1.66 7.37 20.75
N TYR A 159 2.87 7.05 21.19
CA TYR A 159 3.76 6.17 20.42
C TYR A 159 3.54 4.72 20.85
N THR A 160 2.55 4.05 20.25
CA THR A 160 2.19 2.65 20.55
C THR A 160 2.85 1.68 19.56
N SER A 161 2.07 0.80 18.91
CA SER A 161 2.55 -0.13 17.89
C SER A 161 2.16 0.34 16.48
N ALA A 162 2.94 -0.08 15.47
CA ALA A 162 2.66 0.28 14.08
C ALA A 162 1.32 -0.28 13.57
N ASP A 163 0.92 -1.46 14.04
CA ASP A 163 -0.38 -2.06 13.67
C ASP A 163 -1.55 -1.29 14.29
N GLU A 164 -1.44 -0.87 15.56
CA GLU A 164 -2.45 0.01 16.17
C GLU A 164 -2.54 1.35 15.45
N TRP A 165 -1.41 1.97 15.12
CA TRP A 165 -1.39 3.21 14.35
C TRP A 165 -2.04 3.05 12.97
N ALA A 166 -1.77 1.95 12.28
CA ALA A 166 -2.41 1.68 10.99
C ALA A 166 -3.94 1.62 11.11
N ILE A 167 -4.47 0.93 12.13
CA ILE A 167 -5.91 0.85 12.34
C ILE A 167 -6.49 2.19 12.84
N ALA A 168 -5.76 2.91 13.69
CA ALA A 168 -6.15 4.23 14.13
C ALA A 168 -6.25 5.22 12.95
N LEU A 169 -5.29 5.21 12.01
CA LEU A 169 -5.37 6.00 10.77
C LEU A 169 -6.60 5.64 9.93
N ARG A 170 -6.89 4.33 9.78
CA ARG A 170 -8.10 3.86 9.08
C ARG A 170 -9.38 4.35 9.75
N ASN A 171 -9.43 4.29 11.07
CA ASN A 171 -10.58 4.70 11.85
C ASN A 171 -10.81 6.20 11.74
N VAL A 172 -9.75 7.02 11.75
CA VAL A 172 -9.88 8.45 11.49
C VAL A 172 -10.41 8.72 10.09
N ALA A 173 -9.84 8.07 9.07
CA ALA A 173 -10.26 8.22 7.69
C ALA A 173 -11.72 7.81 7.44
N LYS A 174 -12.24 6.80 8.15
CA LYS A 174 -13.61 6.30 7.98
C LYS A 174 -14.63 6.94 8.95
N GLY A 175 -14.18 7.46 10.08
CA GLY A 175 -15.02 7.99 11.13
C GLY A 175 -15.29 9.50 11.03
N GLU A 176 -14.47 10.23 10.28
CA GLU A 176 -14.65 11.65 10.07
C GLU A 176 -14.60 12.00 8.58
N ASP A 177 -15.70 12.55 8.07
CA ASP A 177 -15.82 13.00 6.69
C ASP A 177 -15.54 14.51 6.62
N SER A 178 -14.26 14.88 6.55
CA SER A 178 -13.85 16.29 6.38
C SER A 178 -12.62 16.41 5.49
N VAL A 179 -12.57 17.49 4.70
CA VAL A 179 -11.42 17.80 3.84
C VAL A 179 -10.20 18.16 4.72
N GLU A 180 -10.45 18.77 5.87
CA GLU A 180 -9.47 19.15 6.88
C GLU A 180 -8.68 17.93 7.41
N ASN A 181 -9.28 16.74 7.37
CA ASN A 181 -8.62 15.52 7.83
C ASN A 181 -7.55 14.98 6.91
N ARG A 182 -7.57 15.35 5.63
CA ARG A 182 -6.58 14.85 4.65
C ARG A 182 -5.17 15.22 5.07
N GLU A 183 -4.98 16.45 5.51
CA GLU A 183 -3.68 16.95 5.94
C GLU A 183 -3.23 16.31 7.26
N TYR A 184 -4.16 16.09 8.19
CA TYR A 184 -3.87 15.36 9.43
C TYR A 184 -3.43 13.93 9.14
N LEU A 185 -4.21 13.19 8.35
CA LEU A 185 -3.92 11.81 7.95
C LEU A 185 -2.59 11.72 7.21
N ARG A 186 -2.33 12.61 6.25
CA ARG A 186 -1.04 12.70 5.56
C ARG A 186 0.12 12.81 6.55
N LYS A 187 0.09 13.81 7.44
CA LYS A 187 1.15 14.05 8.43
C LYS A 187 1.37 12.86 9.36
N GLN A 188 0.30 12.25 9.86
CA GLN A 188 0.42 11.10 10.75
C GLN A 188 0.95 9.87 10.02
N THR A 189 0.55 9.64 8.77
CA THR A 189 1.11 8.57 7.95
C THR A 189 2.58 8.81 7.62
N GLU A 190 2.99 10.04 7.30
CA GLU A 190 4.41 10.37 7.11
C GLU A 190 5.23 10.19 8.40
N ALA A 191 4.67 10.55 9.56
CA ALA A 191 5.28 10.30 10.86
C ALA A 191 5.45 8.79 11.13
N LEU A 192 4.43 7.98 10.81
CA LEU A 192 4.53 6.52 10.85
C LEU A 192 5.66 6.03 9.93
N ILE A 193 5.66 6.46 8.68
CA ILE A 193 6.63 6.00 7.67
C ILE A 193 8.05 6.36 8.08
N THR A 194 8.28 7.52 8.69
CA THR A 194 9.61 8.01 9.08
C THR A 194 10.11 7.47 10.41
N ASN A 195 9.28 6.73 11.15
CA ASN A 195 9.68 6.07 12.40
C ASN A 195 10.76 5.00 12.16
N ALA A 196 11.96 5.24 12.70
CA ALA A 196 13.11 4.36 12.51
C ALA A 196 12.93 2.96 13.12
N GLU A 197 12.25 2.86 14.27
CA GLU A 197 12.02 1.58 14.95
C GLU A 197 11.07 0.70 14.14
N TRP A 198 9.95 1.27 13.68
CA TRP A 198 9.00 0.52 12.85
C TRP A 198 9.55 0.23 11.46
N GLN A 199 10.40 1.12 10.91
CA GLN A 199 11.15 0.78 9.71
C GLN A 199 12.11 -0.38 9.92
N GLN A 200 12.71 -0.57 11.10
CA GLN A 200 13.69 -1.64 11.30
C GLN A 200 13.05 -3.03 11.17
N ASN A 201 11.82 -3.18 11.65
CA ASN A 201 11.04 -4.41 11.57
C ASN A 201 9.58 -4.09 11.18
N PRO A 202 9.30 -3.82 9.88
CA PRO A 202 8.00 -3.35 9.47
C PRO A 202 6.96 -4.46 9.60
N SER A 203 5.91 -4.17 10.36
CA SER A 203 4.74 -5.04 10.46
C SER A 203 3.89 -4.96 9.19
N VAL A 204 2.93 -5.89 9.06
CA VAL A 204 1.95 -5.82 7.97
C VAL A 204 1.12 -4.54 8.05
N GLY A 205 0.74 -4.08 9.25
CA GLY A 205 -0.01 -2.84 9.43
C GLY A 205 0.81 -1.62 9.04
N PHE A 206 2.10 -1.59 9.42
CA PHE A 206 3.03 -0.55 8.99
C PHE A 206 3.04 -0.37 7.47
N LEU A 207 3.24 -1.46 6.71
CA LEU A 207 3.32 -1.39 5.25
C LEU A 207 1.97 -1.02 4.62
N ASN A 208 0.86 -1.51 5.18
CA ASN A 208 -0.48 -1.19 4.67
C ASN A 208 -0.93 0.23 5.02
N ALA A 209 -0.36 0.87 6.04
CA ALA A 209 -0.67 2.26 6.39
C ALA A 209 -0.27 3.26 5.30
N PHE A 210 0.63 2.89 4.38
CA PHE A 210 0.97 3.72 3.22
C PHE A 210 -0.25 3.99 2.33
N ASP A 211 -1.24 3.08 2.32
CA ASP A 211 -2.50 3.25 1.59
C ASP A 211 -3.26 4.51 2.02
N VAL A 212 -3.03 5.01 3.23
CA VAL A 212 -3.63 6.27 3.69
C VAL A 212 -3.18 7.44 2.80
N LEU A 213 -1.93 7.46 2.32
CA LEU A 213 -1.45 8.49 1.39
C LEU A 213 -2.18 8.41 0.05
N VAL A 214 -2.52 7.21 -0.42
CA VAL A 214 -3.32 7.00 -1.62
C VAL A 214 -4.75 7.49 -1.40
N TYR A 215 -5.34 7.16 -0.24
CA TYR A 215 -6.68 7.58 0.15
C TYR A 215 -6.83 9.10 0.19
N VAL A 216 -5.86 9.81 0.76
CA VAL A 216 -5.86 11.29 0.81
C VAL A 216 -5.29 11.95 -0.45
N GLU A 217 -4.87 11.16 -1.43
CA GLU A 217 -4.31 11.62 -2.71
C GLU A 217 -3.07 12.52 -2.53
N SER A 218 -2.22 12.16 -1.57
CA SER A 218 -1.05 12.95 -1.15
C SER A 218 0.12 12.85 -2.12
N THR A 219 0.04 13.63 -3.18
CA THR A 219 1.15 13.81 -4.14
C THR A 219 2.37 14.51 -3.53
N GLU A 220 2.15 15.30 -2.48
CA GLU A 220 3.16 16.06 -1.73
C GLU A 220 4.12 15.14 -0.98
N SER A 221 3.71 13.89 -0.71
CA SER A 221 4.55 12.87 -0.08
C SER A 221 5.56 12.23 -1.06
N LEU A 222 5.60 12.65 -2.34
CA LEU A 222 6.53 12.11 -3.33
C LEU A 222 7.99 12.10 -2.85
N PRO A 223 8.57 13.18 -2.27
CA PRO A 223 9.98 13.15 -1.85
C PRO A 223 10.28 12.05 -0.83
N LEU A 224 9.37 11.82 0.11
CA LEU A 224 9.49 10.74 1.10
C LEU A 224 9.43 9.36 0.43
N LEU A 225 8.43 9.13 -0.42
CA LEU A 225 8.24 7.85 -1.11
C LEU A 225 9.36 7.55 -2.09
N SER A 226 9.79 8.54 -2.87
CA SER A 226 10.95 8.45 -3.78
C SER A 226 12.21 8.08 -3.02
N GLY A 227 12.48 8.74 -1.88
CA GLY A 227 13.61 8.41 -1.01
C GLY A 227 13.60 6.95 -0.56
N LEU A 228 12.44 6.39 -0.20
CA LEU A 228 12.31 4.98 0.17
C LEU A 228 12.50 4.03 -1.01
N VAL A 229 11.94 4.36 -2.18
CA VAL A 229 12.10 3.56 -3.40
C VAL A 229 13.59 3.43 -3.79
N GLN A 230 14.39 4.45 -3.55
CA GLN A 230 15.83 4.45 -3.84
C GLN A 230 16.64 3.53 -2.90
N ARG A 231 16.11 3.11 -1.75
CA ARG A 231 16.79 2.23 -0.76
C ARG A 231 16.80 0.76 -1.21
N LYS A 232 17.78 0.40 -2.03
CA LYS A 232 17.90 -0.96 -2.62
C LYS A 232 18.18 -2.07 -1.60
N ASP A 233 18.67 -1.71 -0.41
CA ASP A 233 18.91 -2.61 0.72
C ASP A 233 17.63 -2.96 1.50
N ARG A 234 16.54 -2.19 1.30
CA ARG A 234 15.26 -2.35 2.00
C ARG A 234 14.14 -2.62 1.01
N ASN A 235 14.12 -3.83 0.45
CA ASN A 235 13.16 -4.25 -0.57
C ASN A 235 11.69 -4.15 -0.11
N ASP A 236 11.43 -4.40 1.17
CA ASP A 236 10.12 -4.24 1.81
C ASP A 236 9.61 -2.79 1.71
N LEU A 237 10.41 -1.84 2.19
CA LEU A 237 10.07 -0.41 2.19
C LEU A 237 10.03 0.15 0.77
N ALA A 238 11.00 -0.22 -0.07
CA ALA A 238 11.06 0.21 -1.46
C ALA A 238 9.84 -0.30 -2.24
N HIS A 239 9.40 -1.53 -2.00
CA HIS A 239 8.22 -2.08 -2.65
C HIS A 239 6.93 -1.39 -2.20
N ALA A 240 6.73 -1.20 -0.89
CA ALA A 240 5.55 -0.50 -0.38
C ALA A 240 5.47 0.95 -0.90
N ALA A 241 6.59 1.66 -0.92
CA ALA A 241 6.65 3.02 -1.45
C ALA A 241 6.38 3.05 -2.97
N PHE A 242 6.93 2.10 -3.73
CA PHE A 242 6.68 1.98 -5.17
C PHE A 242 5.19 1.72 -5.46
N LEU A 243 4.56 0.79 -4.74
CA LEU A 243 3.13 0.51 -4.89
C LEU A 243 2.28 1.74 -4.56
N THR A 244 2.68 2.51 -3.55
CA THR A 244 2.01 3.75 -3.17
C THR A 244 2.11 4.79 -4.28
N LEU A 245 3.29 4.97 -4.88
CA LEU A 245 3.47 5.87 -6.03
C LEU A 245 2.66 5.42 -7.25
N ASP A 246 2.66 4.12 -7.56
CA ASP A 246 1.87 3.55 -8.67
C ASP A 246 0.37 3.86 -8.53
N ARG A 247 -0.14 3.75 -7.30
CA ARG A 247 -1.56 4.00 -7.03
C ARG A 247 -1.86 5.50 -6.97
N LEU A 248 -0.93 6.34 -6.51
CA LEU A 248 -1.05 7.79 -6.63
C LEU A 248 -1.05 8.24 -8.10
N VAL A 249 -0.24 7.65 -8.98
CA VAL A 249 -0.29 7.94 -10.43
C VAL A 249 -1.65 7.54 -11.00
N GLN A 250 -2.23 6.42 -10.61
CA GLN A 250 -3.56 6.03 -11.09
C GLN A 250 -4.68 6.99 -10.63
N ARG A 251 -4.55 7.60 -9.45
CA ARG A 251 -5.56 8.52 -8.88
C ARG A 251 -5.37 9.98 -9.29
N GLN A 252 -4.12 10.42 -9.38
CA GLN A 252 -3.71 11.80 -9.66
C GLN A 252 -2.68 11.84 -10.81
N PRO A 253 -3.01 11.31 -12.01
CA PRO A 253 -2.03 11.02 -13.06
C PRO A 253 -1.29 12.27 -13.51
N LEU A 254 -2.00 13.34 -13.85
CA LEU A 254 -1.35 14.56 -14.35
C LEU A 254 -0.38 15.16 -13.33
N LYS A 255 -0.82 15.30 -12.08
CA LYS A 255 0.00 15.89 -11.01
C LYS A 255 1.20 15.01 -10.68
N MET A 256 1.00 13.70 -10.52
CA MET A 256 2.08 12.78 -10.18
C MET A 256 3.09 12.61 -11.31
N LEU A 257 2.65 12.47 -12.56
CA LEU A 257 3.56 12.36 -13.71
C LEU A 257 4.38 13.64 -13.89
N SER A 258 3.79 14.81 -13.66
CA SER A 258 4.53 16.08 -13.69
C SER A 258 5.61 16.13 -12.63
N LEU A 259 5.30 15.73 -11.39
CA LEU A 259 6.29 15.70 -10.31
C LEU A 259 7.38 14.63 -10.53
N LEU A 260 7.01 13.45 -11.04
CA LEU A 260 7.94 12.37 -11.33
C LEU A 260 8.88 12.70 -12.51
N LYS A 261 8.41 13.51 -13.47
CA LYS A 261 9.24 14.04 -14.57
C LYS A 261 10.41 14.85 -14.04
N ASP A 262 10.21 15.56 -12.92
CA ASP A 262 11.22 16.44 -12.34
C ASP A 262 12.10 15.74 -11.27
N ASP A 263 11.76 14.50 -10.86
CA ASP A 263 12.53 13.72 -9.88
C ASP A 263 13.72 12.97 -10.52
N LEU A 264 14.78 13.72 -10.82
CA LEU A 264 16.01 13.18 -11.43
C LEU A 264 16.68 12.10 -10.57
N ALA A 265 16.58 12.20 -9.23
CA ALA A 265 17.21 11.24 -8.33
C ALA A 265 16.56 9.85 -8.45
N LEU A 266 15.23 9.82 -8.49
CA LEU A 266 14.49 8.57 -8.71
C LEU A 266 14.79 7.98 -10.08
N GLN A 267 14.79 8.81 -11.13
CA GLN A 267 15.04 8.38 -12.50
C GLN A 267 16.41 7.72 -12.66
N GLN A 268 17.46 8.32 -12.08
CA GLN A 268 18.81 7.78 -12.13
C GLN A 268 18.96 6.51 -11.28
N SER A 269 18.32 6.44 -10.12
CA SER A 269 18.46 5.31 -9.21
C SER A 269 17.61 4.10 -9.62
N ARG A 270 16.42 4.36 -10.19
CA ARG A 270 15.35 3.39 -10.49
C ARG A 270 14.67 3.68 -11.86
N PRO A 271 15.43 3.61 -12.96
CA PRO A 271 14.92 3.94 -14.30
C PRO A 271 13.71 3.08 -14.71
N GLU A 272 13.73 1.79 -14.40
CA GLU A 272 12.64 0.86 -14.77
C GLU A 272 11.34 1.17 -14.01
N MET A 273 11.44 1.57 -12.74
CA MET A 273 10.27 1.97 -11.95
C MET A 273 9.68 3.27 -12.47
N THR A 274 10.52 4.25 -12.81
CA THR A 274 10.07 5.51 -13.44
C THR A 274 9.32 5.21 -14.73
N ALA A 275 9.88 4.37 -15.61
CA ALA A 275 9.23 3.95 -16.84
C ALA A 275 7.86 3.28 -16.58
N GLN A 276 7.75 2.46 -15.54
CA GLN A 276 6.46 1.85 -15.12
C GLN A 276 5.42 2.89 -14.70
N GLN A 277 5.82 3.95 -14.02
CA GLN A 277 4.92 5.05 -13.64
C GLN A 277 4.41 5.81 -14.86
N PHE A 278 5.32 6.23 -15.76
CA PHE A 278 4.92 6.89 -17.01
C PHE A 278 4.08 5.99 -17.90
N ALA A 279 4.28 4.68 -17.81
CA ALA A 279 3.50 3.75 -18.59
C ALA A 279 2.01 3.67 -18.19
N ARG A 280 1.63 4.28 -17.05
CA ARG A 280 0.25 4.42 -16.59
C ARG A 280 -0.52 5.54 -17.27
N ALA A 281 0.14 6.44 -17.99
CA ALA A 281 -0.49 7.60 -18.60
C ALA A 281 -1.60 7.20 -19.59
N ASP A 282 -2.75 7.86 -19.50
CA ASP A 282 -3.83 7.73 -20.48
C ASP A 282 -3.59 8.74 -21.61
N LEU A 283 -3.01 8.27 -22.72
CA LEU A 283 -2.71 9.13 -23.87
C LEU A 283 -3.96 9.57 -24.65
N ARG A 284 -5.16 9.26 -24.21
CA ARG A 284 -6.39 9.88 -24.73
C ARG A 284 -6.61 11.27 -24.11
N ASP A 285 -6.06 11.50 -22.91
CA ASP A 285 -6.02 12.80 -22.27
C ASP A 285 -4.86 13.62 -22.84
N VAL A 286 -5.17 14.78 -23.43
CA VAL A 286 -4.18 15.67 -24.06
C VAL A 286 -3.17 16.20 -23.05
N LEU A 287 -3.58 16.49 -21.80
CA LEU A 287 -2.65 17.02 -20.80
C LEU A 287 -1.64 15.94 -20.37
N GLN A 288 -2.06 14.68 -20.29
CA GLN A 288 -1.15 13.56 -20.03
C GLN A 288 -0.26 13.26 -21.24
N GLN A 289 -0.78 13.43 -22.47
CA GLN A 289 0.05 13.37 -23.68
C GLN A 289 1.21 14.36 -23.60
N ASP A 290 0.95 15.61 -23.23
CA ASP A 290 1.96 16.66 -23.17
C ASP A 290 3.07 16.31 -22.15
N VAL A 291 2.71 15.87 -20.95
CA VAL A 291 3.70 15.45 -19.93
C VAL A 291 4.55 14.27 -20.40
N VAL A 292 3.93 13.25 -21.03
CA VAL A 292 4.67 12.09 -21.55
C VAL A 292 5.56 12.50 -22.74
N LYS A 293 5.09 13.38 -23.62
CA LYS A 293 5.90 13.90 -24.73
C LYS A 293 7.13 14.65 -24.21
N GLU A 294 6.95 15.56 -23.26
CA GLU A 294 8.06 16.29 -22.63
C GLU A 294 9.08 15.33 -21.98
N TRP A 295 8.59 14.30 -21.29
CA TRP A 295 9.45 13.27 -20.72
C TRP A 295 10.20 12.47 -21.80
N LEU A 296 9.56 12.13 -22.92
CA LEU A 296 10.17 11.40 -24.02
C LEU A 296 11.25 12.22 -24.75
N ILE A 297 11.03 13.51 -24.99
CA ILE A 297 11.99 14.36 -25.72
C ILE A 297 13.18 14.80 -24.88
N ASP A 298 13.11 14.65 -23.55
CA ASP A 298 14.23 14.97 -22.67
C ASP A 298 15.46 14.12 -23.03
N SER A 299 16.55 14.80 -23.41
CA SER A 299 17.80 14.16 -23.82
C SER A 299 18.51 13.42 -22.70
N SER A 300 18.15 13.67 -21.43
CA SER A 300 18.73 12.99 -20.27
C SER A 300 18.15 11.59 -20.03
N ARG A 301 17.08 11.20 -20.73
CA ARG A 301 16.48 9.86 -20.62
C ARG A 301 17.48 8.78 -21.02
N THR A 302 17.61 7.77 -20.17
CA THR A 302 18.45 6.60 -20.44
C THR A 302 17.79 5.64 -21.42
N SER A 303 18.58 4.81 -22.11
CA SER A 303 18.02 3.75 -22.96
C SER A 303 17.18 2.76 -22.15
N THR A 304 17.58 2.45 -20.91
CA THR A 304 16.84 1.59 -19.99
C THR A 304 15.43 2.11 -19.71
N GLU A 305 15.26 3.40 -19.42
CA GLU A 305 13.93 3.99 -19.21
C GLU A 305 13.05 3.84 -20.46
N LEU A 306 13.59 4.22 -21.63
CA LEU A 306 12.85 4.26 -22.88
C LEU A 306 12.47 2.86 -23.37
N GLU A 307 13.40 1.90 -23.26
CA GLU A 307 13.15 0.48 -23.58
C GLU A 307 12.07 -0.10 -22.68
N ASN A 308 12.15 0.13 -21.35
CA ASN A 308 11.15 -0.38 -20.41
C ASN A 308 9.78 0.26 -20.66
N PHE A 309 9.73 1.58 -20.88
CA PHE A 309 8.48 2.28 -21.19
C PHE A 309 7.83 1.71 -22.46
N ALA A 310 8.59 1.60 -23.55
CA ALA A 310 8.09 1.07 -24.81
C ALA A 310 7.62 -0.39 -24.72
N ALA A 311 8.28 -1.20 -23.88
CA ALA A 311 7.96 -2.60 -23.69
C ALA A 311 6.65 -2.85 -22.94
N ILE A 312 6.21 -1.91 -22.10
CA ILE A 312 5.05 -2.10 -21.22
C ILE A 312 3.88 -1.17 -21.53
N TYR A 313 4.08 -0.07 -22.28
CA TYR A 313 3.02 0.89 -22.58
C TYR A 313 1.97 0.34 -23.58
N PRO A 314 0.66 0.59 -23.36
CA PRO A 314 0.06 1.09 -22.12
C PRO A 314 0.06 0.02 -21.03
N ASN A 315 0.34 0.43 -19.80
CA ASN A 315 0.32 -0.46 -18.64
C ASN A 315 -1.03 -0.37 -17.92
N ASN A 316 -1.98 -1.16 -18.41
CA ASN A 316 -3.32 -1.29 -17.84
C ASN A 316 -3.42 -2.33 -16.70
N ASN A 317 -2.30 -2.93 -16.28
CA ASN A 317 -2.32 -3.93 -15.21
C ASN A 317 -2.57 -3.27 -13.85
N ARG A 318 -3.84 -3.26 -13.39
CA ARG A 318 -4.17 -2.75 -12.06
C ARG A 318 -3.82 -3.81 -11.02
N LEU A 319 -2.94 -3.45 -10.09
CA LEU A 319 -2.61 -4.28 -8.95
C LEU A 319 -3.86 -4.46 -8.08
N VAL A 320 -4.43 -5.67 -8.07
CA VAL A 320 -5.54 -6.01 -7.18
C VAL A 320 -4.93 -6.45 -5.85
N SER A 321 -4.69 -5.50 -4.95
CA SER A 321 -4.32 -5.76 -3.56
C SER A 321 -5.51 -5.52 -2.62
N ASN A 322 -5.53 -6.22 -1.50
CA ASN A 322 -6.45 -5.91 -0.40
C ASN A 322 -5.85 -4.76 0.39
N ASN A 323 -6.40 -3.55 0.23
CA ASN A 323 -5.88 -2.36 0.90
C ASN A 323 -6.79 -1.90 2.03
N LEU A 324 -6.23 -1.06 2.89
CA LEU A 324 -6.82 -0.65 4.15
C LEU A 324 -8.04 0.28 3.95
N LEU A 325 -7.93 1.18 2.97
CA LEU A 325 -8.87 2.27 2.70
C LEU A 325 -9.31 2.35 1.25
N THR A 326 -8.43 2.09 0.29
CA THR A 326 -8.74 2.31 -1.12
C THR A 326 -8.95 1.02 -1.91
N PHE A 327 -9.81 1.11 -2.93
CA PHE A 327 -10.16 0.00 -3.81
C PHE A 327 -9.94 0.41 -5.26
N ASP A 328 -9.38 -0.50 -6.04
CA ASP A 328 -9.17 -0.30 -7.46
C ASP A 328 -10.32 -0.93 -8.25
N ALA A 329 -11.05 -0.10 -9.00
CA ALA A 329 -12.14 -0.57 -9.84
C ALA A 329 -11.60 -1.45 -10.97
N GLN A 330 -12.24 -2.60 -11.20
CA GLN A 330 -11.92 -3.45 -12.32
C GLN A 330 -12.32 -2.77 -13.64
N THR A 331 -11.36 -2.61 -14.55
CA THR A 331 -11.67 -2.12 -15.91
C THR A 331 -12.22 -3.27 -16.74
N LEU A 332 -13.36 -3.05 -17.40
CA LEU A 332 -13.97 -4.04 -18.29
C LEU A 332 -13.09 -4.26 -19.52
N GLY A 333 -13.06 -5.49 -20.04
CA GLY A 333 -12.27 -5.82 -21.24
C GLY A 333 -12.67 -5.02 -22.48
N THR A 334 -13.94 -4.63 -22.60
CA THR A 334 -14.43 -3.75 -23.67
C THR A 334 -13.82 -2.36 -23.59
N GLU A 335 -13.70 -1.78 -22.40
CA GLU A 335 -13.10 -0.47 -22.18
C GLU A 335 -11.59 -0.51 -22.43
N LEU A 336 -10.91 -1.60 -22.05
CA LEU A 336 -9.49 -1.79 -22.35
C LEU A 336 -9.24 -1.84 -23.87
N ARG A 337 -10.06 -2.59 -24.63
CA ARG A 337 -9.94 -2.64 -26.10
C ARG A 337 -10.19 -1.30 -26.77
N LYS A 338 -11.16 -0.52 -26.25
CA LYS A 338 -11.43 0.83 -26.74
C LYS A 338 -10.25 1.75 -26.47
N HIS A 339 -9.75 1.75 -25.24
CA HIS A 339 -8.56 2.48 -24.83
C HIS A 339 -7.37 2.17 -25.75
N ASP A 340 -7.05 0.89 -25.97
CA ASP A 340 -5.88 0.49 -26.75
C ASP A 340 -5.96 0.96 -28.22
N ARG A 341 -7.16 0.94 -28.83
CA ARG A 341 -7.37 1.50 -30.18
C ARG A 341 -7.13 3.00 -30.23
N GLU A 342 -7.70 3.74 -29.28
CA GLU A 342 -7.57 5.20 -29.23
C GLU A 342 -6.12 5.62 -28.97
N VAL A 343 -5.41 4.89 -28.10
CA VAL A 343 -3.99 5.10 -27.83
C VAL A 343 -3.12 4.74 -29.04
N LEU A 344 -3.43 3.67 -29.78
CA LEU A 344 -2.68 3.30 -31.00
C LEU A 344 -2.66 4.44 -32.02
N GLU A 345 -3.79 5.13 -32.20
CA GLU A 345 -3.89 6.29 -33.10
C GLU A 345 -3.05 7.48 -32.60
N VAL A 346 -2.92 7.67 -31.29
CA VAL A 346 -2.00 8.68 -30.72
C VAL A 346 -0.55 8.33 -31.05
N ILE A 347 -0.14 7.08 -30.84
CA ILE A 347 1.23 6.63 -31.11
C ILE A 347 1.57 6.76 -32.60
N ARG A 348 0.66 6.43 -33.50
CA ARG A 348 0.85 6.63 -34.95
C ARG A 348 1.03 8.10 -35.31
N ARG A 349 0.26 9.01 -34.72
CA ARG A 349 0.48 10.46 -34.90
C ARG A 349 1.84 10.89 -34.37
N TRP A 350 2.28 10.37 -33.24
CA TRP A 350 3.59 10.68 -32.66
C TRP A 350 4.75 10.18 -33.53
N GLN A 351 4.61 9.06 -34.24
CA GLN A 351 5.61 8.61 -35.21
C GLN A 351 5.79 9.57 -36.40
N LEU A 352 4.79 10.40 -36.69
CA LEU A 352 4.84 11.43 -37.73
C LEU A 352 5.29 12.80 -37.18
N ASP A 353 5.47 12.93 -35.87
CA ASP A 353 5.86 14.17 -35.20
C ASP A 353 7.40 14.32 -35.24
N PRO A 354 7.95 15.32 -35.95
CA PRO A 354 9.40 15.50 -36.07
C PRO A 354 10.11 15.68 -34.72
N SER A 355 9.42 16.21 -33.70
CA SER A 355 10.01 16.39 -32.37
C SER A 355 10.31 15.06 -31.66
N LEU A 356 9.66 13.97 -32.09
CA LEU A 356 9.83 12.62 -31.54
C LEU A 356 10.63 11.69 -32.46
N GLU A 357 11.23 12.20 -33.54
CA GLU A 357 12.00 11.39 -34.49
C GLU A 357 13.13 10.61 -33.79
N ILE A 358 13.80 11.23 -32.82
CA ILE A 358 14.85 10.62 -31.99
C ILE A 358 14.34 9.43 -31.16
N ARG A 359 13.02 9.26 -31.00
CA ARG A 359 12.36 8.17 -30.26
C ARG A 359 11.61 7.20 -31.17
N SER A 360 11.78 7.30 -32.49
CA SER A 360 11.01 6.52 -33.48
C SER A 360 11.07 5.00 -33.27
N GLU A 361 12.20 4.44 -32.84
CA GLU A 361 12.33 3.00 -32.56
C GLU A 361 11.47 2.53 -31.39
N TYR A 362 11.37 3.35 -30.33
CA TYR A 362 10.53 3.08 -29.17
C TYR A 362 9.05 3.17 -29.52
N LEU A 363 8.66 4.19 -30.29
CA LEU A 363 7.28 4.34 -30.77
C LEU A 363 6.85 3.19 -31.69
N LYS A 364 7.76 2.66 -32.53
CA LYS A 364 7.50 1.44 -33.33
C LYS A 364 7.29 0.21 -32.47
N THR A 365 8.06 0.08 -31.38
CA THR A 365 7.88 -1.02 -30.41
C THR A 365 6.51 -0.96 -29.75
N MET A 366 6.09 0.23 -29.31
CA MET A 366 4.76 0.45 -28.73
C MET A 366 3.65 0.14 -29.73
N GLU A 367 3.72 0.67 -30.95
CA GLU A 367 2.74 0.41 -32.00
C GLU A 367 2.58 -1.09 -32.28
N LYS A 368 3.70 -1.81 -32.46
CA LYS A 368 3.69 -3.25 -32.75
C LYS A 368 3.02 -4.03 -31.62
N ARG A 369 3.35 -3.70 -30.37
CA ARG A 369 2.80 -4.35 -29.17
C ARG A 369 1.29 -4.10 -29.07
N ILE A 370 0.85 -2.85 -29.17
CA ILE A 370 -0.57 -2.47 -29.05
C ILE A 370 -1.39 -3.08 -30.18
N SER A 371 -0.89 -3.03 -31.42
CA SER A 371 -1.55 -3.66 -32.58
C SER A 371 -1.72 -5.16 -32.38
N HIS A 372 -0.71 -5.84 -31.84
CA HIS A 372 -0.79 -7.26 -31.51
C HIS A 372 -1.87 -7.56 -30.47
N PHE A 373 -2.00 -6.75 -29.41
CA PHE A 373 -3.08 -6.93 -28.42
C PHE A 373 -4.47 -6.71 -29.01
N ILE A 374 -4.64 -5.69 -29.86
CA ILE A 374 -5.92 -5.41 -30.51
C ILE A 374 -6.31 -6.56 -31.43
N ASN A 375 -5.38 -7.07 -32.23
CA ASN A 375 -5.66 -8.12 -33.22
C ASN A 375 -5.90 -9.51 -32.61
N ASN A 376 -5.41 -9.77 -31.40
CA ASN A 376 -5.58 -11.06 -30.71
C ASN A 376 -6.69 -11.04 -29.64
N ALA A 377 -7.40 -9.93 -29.49
CA ALA A 377 -8.47 -9.78 -28.50
C ALA A 377 -9.87 -10.12 -29.05
N ASP A 378 -9.95 -10.49 -30.34
CA ASP A 378 -11.10 -11.08 -31.04
C ASP A 378 -10.97 -12.60 -31.06
#